data_AF-A0AAT9QGK1-F1
#
_entry.id   AF-A0AAT9QGK1-F1
#
_cell.length_a   1.000
_cell.length_b   1.000
_cell.length_c   1.000
_cell.angle_alpha   90.00
_cell.angle_beta   90.00
_cell.angle_gamma   90.00
#
_symmetry.space_group_name_H-M   'P 1'
#
loop_
_entity.id
_entity.type
_entity.pdbx_description
1 polymer ?
#
loop_
_entity_poly.entity_id
_entity_poly.type
_entity_poly.pdbx_seq_one_letter_code
_entity_poly.pdbx_strand_id
1 'polypeptide(L)'
;MTTPSDHAVPAQVHLKQTPSRGRNALVRWLLAIEWRWNLAPLTARDQDARNIAEVLDFGTPANLAAPKYLVPPFVAGPACTPVGPPPAEEWSGLKEKALADGWKLP
;
A
#
# COMPACT_ATOMS: atom_id res chain seq x y z
N MET A 1 50.79 -1.64 6.13
CA MET A 1 50.14 -0.56 5.37
C MET A 1 49.58 -1.20 4.10
N THR A 2 48.37 -1.75 4.18
CA THR A 2 47.62 -2.32 3.03
C THR A 2 46.18 -2.59 3.46
N THR A 3 45.25 -1.90 2.81
CA THR A 3 43.79 -2.13 2.77
C THR A 3 43.39 -2.14 1.30
N PRO A 4 42.17 -2.56 0.92
CA PRO A 4 41.46 -3.79 1.27
C PRO A 4 40.99 -4.55 0.01
N SER A 5 40.79 -5.87 0.14
CA SER A 5 40.27 -6.73 -0.94
C SER A 5 38.75 -6.73 -1.02
N ASP A 6 38.26 -6.44 -2.23
CA ASP A 6 37.06 -6.97 -2.91
C ASP A 6 35.77 -7.20 -2.10
N HIS A 7 34.84 -6.27 -2.29
CA HIS A 7 33.41 -6.50 -2.09
C HIS A 7 32.85 -7.38 -3.22
N ALA A 8 32.79 -8.68 -3.01
CA ALA A 8 31.97 -9.56 -3.84
C ALA A 8 30.48 -9.38 -3.48
N VAL A 9 29.71 -8.79 -4.39
CA VAL A 9 28.24 -8.77 -4.35
C VAL A 9 27.74 -9.96 -5.18
N PRO A 10 27.09 -10.99 -4.60
CA PRO A 10 26.51 -12.04 -5.42
C PRO A 10 25.01 -11.84 -5.67
N ALA A 11 24.63 -12.23 -6.89
CA ALA A 11 23.31 -12.66 -7.34
C ALA A 11 22.20 -11.59 -7.39
N GLN A 12 22.13 -10.95 -8.56
CA GLN A 12 20.89 -10.42 -9.12
C GLN A 12 19.81 -11.51 -9.07
N VAL A 13 18.80 -11.33 -8.20
CA VAL A 13 17.56 -12.10 -8.28
C VAL A 13 16.93 -11.76 -9.63
N HIS A 14 17.03 -12.69 -10.58
CA HIS A 14 16.39 -12.60 -11.87
C HIS A 14 14.88 -12.71 -11.63
N LEU A 15 14.23 -11.57 -11.38
CA LEU A 15 12.79 -11.46 -11.48
C LEU A 15 12.45 -11.83 -12.91
N LYS A 16 11.92 -13.04 -13.12
CA LYS A 16 11.29 -13.40 -14.39
C LYS A 16 10.14 -12.42 -14.59
N GLN A 17 10.41 -11.35 -15.33
CA GLN A 17 9.40 -10.47 -15.87
C GLN A 17 8.54 -11.32 -16.81
N THR A 18 7.46 -11.87 -16.28
CA THR A 18 6.38 -12.37 -17.10
C THR A 18 5.95 -11.22 -18.00
N PRO A 19 5.85 -11.42 -19.33
CA PRO A 19 5.48 -10.35 -20.24
C PRO A 19 4.03 -9.96 -19.92
N SER A 20 3.88 -8.91 -19.10
CA SER A 20 2.59 -8.32 -18.84
C SER A 20 2.14 -7.69 -20.14
N ARG A 21 1.24 -8.39 -20.81
CA ARG A 21 0.57 -7.93 -22.01
C ARG A 21 -0.07 -6.57 -21.69
N GLY A 22 0.57 -5.53 -22.22
CA GLY A 22 0.06 -4.19 -22.50
C GLY A 22 -1.01 -3.63 -21.57
N ARG A 23 -0.58 -2.63 -20.80
CA ARG A 23 -1.26 -1.39 -20.37
C ARG A 23 -0.95 -1.14 -18.90
N ASN A 24 -0.57 0.10 -18.60
CA ASN A 24 -0.31 0.62 -17.26
C ASN A 24 -1.59 0.61 -16.41
N ALA A 25 -2.12 -0.56 -16.10
CA ALA A 25 -3.26 -0.72 -15.21
C ALA A 25 -2.75 -0.59 -13.79
N LEU A 26 -3.21 0.45 -13.09
CA LEU A 26 -2.98 0.57 -11.65
C LEU A 26 -3.60 -0.64 -10.96
N VAL A 27 -2.76 -1.46 -10.36
CA VAL A 27 -3.17 -2.55 -9.50
C VAL A 27 -3.69 -1.96 -8.19
N ARG A 28 -4.86 -2.43 -7.72
CA ARG A 28 -5.52 -1.87 -6.54
C ARG A 28 -5.79 -2.93 -5.48
N TRP A 29 -5.55 -2.54 -4.23
CA TRP A 29 -5.75 -3.38 -3.05
C TRP A 29 -7.22 -3.53 -2.67
N LEU A 30 -8.03 -2.49 -2.89
CA LEU A 30 -9.47 -2.52 -2.58
C LEU A 30 -10.20 -3.63 -3.36
N LEU A 31 -9.88 -3.81 -4.64
CA LEU A 31 -10.49 -4.87 -5.45
C LEU A 31 -10.19 -6.29 -4.93
N ALA A 32 -9.02 -6.50 -4.31
CA ALA A 32 -8.68 -7.80 -3.73
C ALA A 32 -9.55 -8.12 -2.49
N ILE A 33 -9.85 -7.09 -1.70
CA ILE A 33 -10.76 -7.17 -0.55
C ILE A 33 -12.18 -7.45 -1.06
N GLU A 34 -12.66 -6.67 -2.03
CA GLU A 34 -13.98 -6.87 -2.61
C GLU A 34 -14.18 -8.31 -3.13
N TRP A 35 -13.20 -8.84 -3.85
CA TRP A 35 -13.21 -10.23 -4.32
C TRP A 35 -13.21 -11.25 -3.16
N ARG A 36 -12.38 -11.06 -2.13
CA ARG A 36 -12.23 -12.03 -1.04
C ARG A 36 -13.49 -12.16 -0.18
N TRP A 37 -14.24 -11.06 -0.01
CA TRP A 37 -15.46 -11.00 0.81
C TRP A 37 -16.75 -10.87 0.00
N ASN A 38 -16.68 -11.00 -1.33
CA ASN A 38 -17.81 -10.88 -2.25
C ASN A 38 -18.60 -9.56 -2.08
N LEU A 39 -17.87 -8.44 -2.02
CA LEU A 39 -18.42 -7.09 -1.90
C LEU A 39 -18.59 -6.44 -3.27
N ALA A 40 -19.52 -5.49 -3.35
CA ALA A 40 -19.69 -4.66 -4.54
C ALA A 40 -18.58 -3.58 -4.63
N PRO A 41 -18.18 -3.17 -5.84
CA PRO A 41 -17.21 -2.10 -6.05
C PRO A 41 -17.67 -0.78 -5.40
N LEU A 42 -16.80 -0.18 -4.60
CA LEU A 42 -17.13 1.05 -3.87
C LEU A 42 -17.06 2.32 -4.75
N THR A 43 -16.25 2.29 -5.81
CA THR A 43 -16.13 3.41 -6.76
C THR A 43 -16.04 2.92 -8.21
N ALA A 44 -16.39 3.77 -9.17
CA ALA A 44 -16.21 3.47 -10.60
C ALA A 44 -14.74 3.16 -10.95
N ARG A 45 -13.79 3.70 -10.19
CA ARG A 45 -12.36 3.42 -10.35
C ARG A 45 -12.00 1.98 -9.97
N ASP A 46 -12.70 1.41 -8.99
CA ASP A 46 -12.46 0.03 -8.54
C ASP A 46 -13.05 -0.98 -9.53
N GLN A 47 -14.13 -0.62 -10.23
CA GLN A 47 -14.73 -1.45 -11.29
C GLN A 47 -13.77 -1.74 -12.44
N ASP A 48 -12.93 -0.76 -12.81
CA ASP A 48 -11.97 -0.88 -13.93
C ASP A 48 -10.57 -1.32 -13.48
N ALA A 49 -10.35 -1.54 -12.19
CA ALA A 49 -9.04 -1.92 -11.66
C ALA A 49 -8.71 -3.39 -11.92
N ARG A 50 -7.41 -3.73 -11.91
CA ARG A 50 -6.95 -5.13 -11.90
C ARG A 50 -6.70 -5.62 -10.49
N ASN A 51 -7.07 -6.86 -10.22
CA ASN A 51 -6.93 -7.45 -8.90
C ASN A 51 -5.46 -7.83 -8.66
N ILE A 52 -4.87 -7.37 -7.55
CA ILE A 52 -3.49 -7.73 -7.19
C ILE A 52 -3.31 -9.23 -6.99
N ALA A 53 -4.38 -9.96 -6.70
CA ALA A 53 -4.36 -11.41 -6.60
C ALA A 53 -3.88 -12.10 -7.90
N GLU A 54 -3.98 -11.44 -9.05
CA GLU A 54 -3.50 -11.97 -10.34
C GLU A 54 -1.96 -12.08 -10.42
N VAL A 55 -1.23 -11.35 -9.58
CA VAL A 55 0.25 -11.32 -9.58
C VAL A 55 0.85 -11.93 -8.32
N LEU A 56 0.03 -12.29 -7.34
CA LEU A 56 0.45 -12.92 -6.11
C LEU A 56 0.26 -14.43 -6.19
N ASP A 57 1.29 -15.19 -5.81
CA ASP A 57 1.21 -16.64 -5.64
C ASP A 57 0.74 -16.97 -4.22
N PHE A 58 -0.47 -17.52 -4.10
CA PHE A 58 -1.06 -18.00 -2.84
C PHE A 58 -1.00 -19.52 -2.69
N GLY A 59 -0.50 -20.24 -3.70
CA GLY A 59 -0.43 -21.70 -3.70
C GLY A 59 0.81 -22.23 -2.98
N THR A 60 1.86 -21.42 -2.89
CA THR A 60 3.10 -21.78 -2.21
C THR A 60 3.14 -21.28 -0.76
N PRO A 61 3.76 -22.03 0.16
CA PRO A 61 4.01 -21.53 1.52
C PRO A 61 4.84 -20.24 1.50
N ALA A 62 4.53 -19.33 2.43
CA ALA A 62 5.24 -18.06 2.53
C ALA A 62 6.75 -18.28 2.74
N ASN A 63 7.58 -17.64 1.91
CA ASN A 63 9.02 -17.64 2.08
C ASN A 63 9.41 -16.71 3.25
N LEU A 64 9.65 -17.28 4.43
CA LEU A 64 10.07 -16.56 5.63
C LEU A 64 11.55 -16.15 5.61
N ALA A 65 12.32 -16.61 4.62
CA ALA A 65 13.71 -16.23 4.39
C ALA A 65 13.86 -15.07 3.38
N ALA A 66 12.82 -14.26 3.21
CA ALA A 66 12.87 -13.09 2.33
C ALA A 66 14.00 -12.12 2.74
N PRO A 67 14.69 -11.46 1.77
CA PRO A 67 15.72 -10.49 2.06
C PRO A 67 15.20 -9.37 2.97
N LYS A 68 15.97 -9.05 4.00
CA LYS A 68 15.70 -7.90 4.87
C LYS A 68 16.43 -6.69 4.30
N TYR A 69 15.71 -5.59 4.12
CA TYR A 69 16.30 -4.33 3.73
C TYR A 69 16.58 -3.49 4.97
N LEU A 70 17.83 -3.00 5.10
CA LEU A 70 18.17 -2.03 6.11
C LEU A 70 17.54 -0.70 5.71
N VAL A 71 16.52 -0.28 6.46
CA VAL A 71 15.93 1.05 6.32
C VAL A 71 16.81 2.01 7.11
N PRO A 72 17.36 3.07 6.49
CA PRO A 72 18.07 4.11 7.21
C PRO A 72 17.21 4.64 8.36
N PRO A 73 17.80 5.02 9.51
CA PRO A 73 17.04 5.63 10.58
C PRO A 73 16.22 6.82 10.06
N PHE A 74 14.95 6.87 10.44
CA PHE A 74 14.12 8.02 10.13
C PHE A 74 14.70 9.26 10.81
N VAL A 75 15.11 10.24 10.02
CA VAL A 75 15.45 11.57 10.52
C VAL A 75 14.21 12.44 10.31
N ALA A 76 13.52 12.76 11.38
CA ALA A 76 12.41 13.71 11.32
C ALA A 76 12.97 15.06 10.83
N GLY A 77 12.37 15.62 9.79
CA GLY A 77 12.52 17.04 9.50
C GLY A 77 11.91 17.89 10.63
N PRO A 78 12.14 19.22 10.62
CA PRO A 78 11.43 20.10 11.54
C PRO A 78 9.91 19.87 11.43
N ALA A 79 9.22 19.91 12.58
CA ALA A 79 7.77 19.84 12.59
C ALA A 79 7.21 20.88 11.62
N CYS A 80 6.21 20.49 10.82
CA CYS A 80 5.49 21.47 10.01
C CYS A 80 4.88 22.51 10.94
N THR A 81 5.10 23.79 10.66
CA THR A 81 4.39 24.87 11.36
C THR A 81 2.89 24.72 11.09
N PRO A 82 2.03 24.70 12.12
CA PRO A 82 0.59 24.70 11.91
C PRO A 82 0.20 25.87 11.01
N VAL A 83 -0.48 25.60 9.90
CA VAL A 83 -0.91 26.61 8.91
C VAL A 83 -2.15 27.39 9.37
N GLY A 84 -2.22 27.72 10.66
CA GLY A 84 -3.41 28.25 11.33
C GLY A 84 -4.27 27.14 11.93
N PRO A 85 -5.40 27.50 12.58
CA PRO A 85 -6.38 26.50 12.99
C PRO A 85 -6.78 25.70 11.75
N PRO A 86 -6.87 24.36 11.83
CA PRO A 86 -7.45 23.60 10.75
C PRO A 86 -8.79 24.25 10.41
N PRO A 87 -9.13 24.44 9.12
CA PRO A 87 -10.48 24.87 8.77
C PRO A 87 -11.41 23.92 9.49
N ALA A 88 -12.38 24.46 10.26
CA ALA A 88 -13.28 23.70 11.12
C ALA A 88 -13.65 22.40 10.40
N GLU A 89 -13.14 21.28 10.93
CA GLU A 89 -12.86 20.14 10.07
C GLU A 89 -14.09 19.66 9.29
N GLU A 90 -13.85 19.19 8.07
CA GLU A 90 -14.75 18.54 7.10
C GLU A 90 -15.59 17.36 7.68
N TRP A 91 -15.52 17.11 8.98
CA TRP A 91 -16.19 16.03 9.71
C TRP A 91 -17.60 16.39 10.20
N SER A 92 -18.07 17.64 10.03
CA SER A 92 -19.43 18.04 10.45
C SER A 92 -20.51 17.19 9.77
N GLY A 93 -20.42 17.01 8.45
CA GLY A 93 -21.37 16.17 7.71
C GLY A 93 -21.32 14.69 8.11
N LEU A 94 -20.15 14.19 8.52
CA LEU A 94 -20.00 12.82 9.03
C LEU A 94 -20.60 12.67 10.43
N LYS A 95 -20.46 13.70 11.28
CA LYS A 95 -21.11 13.75 12.60
C LYS A 95 -22.63 13.76 12.47
N GLU A 96 -23.17 14.56 11.55
CA GLU A 96 -24.60 14.61 11.25
C GLU A 96 -25.14 13.27 10.77
N LYS A 97 -24.44 12.62 9.83
CA LYS A 97 -24.82 11.30 9.33
C LYS A 97 -24.79 10.23 10.43
N ALA A 98 -23.75 10.22 11.27
CA ALA A 98 -23.64 9.28 12.38
C ALA A 98 -24.77 9.46 13.41
N LEU A 99 -25.13 10.71 13.74
CA LEU A 99 -26.29 10.99 14.60
C LEU A 99 -27.60 10.54 13.94
N ALA A 100 -27.77 10.75 12.63
CA ALA A 100 -28.95 10.30 11.88
C ALA A 100 -29.06 8.76 11.85
N ASP A 101 -27.93 8.06 11.83
CA ASP A 101 -27.86 6.60 11.89
C ASP A 101 -27.94 6.07 13.34
N GLY A 102 -28.17 6.96 14.33
CA GLY A 102 -28.44 6.62 15.73
C GLY A 102 -27.21 6.40 16.60
N TRP A 103 -26.02 6.82 16.14
CA TRP A 103 -24.78 6.64 16.88
C TRP A 103 -24.71 7.66 18.03
N LYS A 104 -24.33 7.20 19.22
CA LYS A 104 -24.08 8.07 20.37
C LYS A 104 -22.65 8.56 20.32
N LEU A 105 -22.47 9.81 19.92
CA LEU A 105 -21.18 10.49 19.91
C LEU A 105 -21.04 11.33 21.19
N PRO A 106 -19.83 11.45 21.77
CA PRO A 106 -19.56 12.33 22.91
C PRO A 106 -19.73 13.82 22.57
#